data_AF-A0A834GIE9-F1
#
_entry.id   AF-A0A834GIE9-F1
#
_cell.length_a   1.000
_cell.length_b   1.000
_cell.length_c   1.000
_cell.angle_alpha   90.00
_cell.angle_beta   90.00
_cell.angle_gamma   90.00
#
_symmetry.space_group_name_H-M   'P 1'
#
loop_
_entity.id
_entity.type
_entity.pdbx_description
1 polymer ?
#
loop_
_entity_poly.entity_id
_entity_poly.type
_entity_poly.pdbx_seq_one_letter_code
_entity_poly.pdbx_strand_id
1 'polypeptide(L)'
;MGMAANPITAVVLLLLSILAAPPPVSAKLKTTTISFNTFTFSDPLKVNPPATISNDALQVTPDTGNTAAASSLLANQSGRILFDTPFQLWEGKNDTFSDRVASFNASFLVNIFRLKDSPTPGEGLTFVVAPDLNLPLNSSGEYLGLTNATTDGNASNQILAVELDTFQEDFDPDANHVGLNINSVRSNKTTSLTPLLVGPNQTANFFNVWVQYDGVKKVIYGPFISAFTSPCRKMLWTNLWSLNLIQCVHGRAV
;
A
#
# COMPACT_ATOMS: atom_id res chain seq x y z
N MET A 1 22.82 76.53 -50.90
CA MET A 1 23.73 75.56 -50.25
C MET A 1 24.03 76.08 -48.85
N GLY A 2 23.72 75.45 -47.73
CA GLY A 2 23.03 74.22 -47.38
C GLY A 2 22.87 74.29 -45.84
N MET A 3 21.66 74.10 -45.33
CA MET A 3 21.39 74.16 -43.88
C MET A 3 21.88 72.86 -43.22
N ALA A 4 22.66 72.96 -42.15
CA ALA A 4 23.07 71.81 -41.35
C ALA A 4 22.08 71.62 -40.18
N ALA A 5 21.43 70.46 -40.14
CA ALA A 5 20.48 70.06 -39.11
C ALA A 5 21.21 69.43 -37.91
N ASN A 6 20.79 69.78 -36.69
CA ASN A 6 21.26 69.15 -35.45
C ASN A 6 20.57 67.79 -35.24
N PRO A 7 21.28 66.74 -34.79
CA PRO A 7 20.66 65.45 -34.52
C PRO A 7 19.95 65.48 -33.17
N ILE A 8 18.66 65.17 -33.17
CA ILE A 8 17.88 64.91 -31.96
C ILE A 8 18.24 63.51 -31.47
N THR A 9 18.89 63.41 -30.32
CA THR A 9 19.18 62.12 -29.68
C THR A 9 17.90 61.63 -29.00
N ALA A 10 17.23 60.65 -29.58
CA ALA A 10 16.06 60.02 -28.96
C ALA A 10 16.53 58.98 -27.92
N VAL A 11 16.32 59.27 -26.64
CA VAL A 11 16.52 58.30 -25.56
C VAL A 11 15.28 57.41 -25.49
N VAL A 12 15.40 56.17 -25.95
CA VAL A 12 14.36 55.14 -25.80
C VAL A 12 14.47 54.56 -24.40
N LEU A 13 13.59 54.99 -23.48
CA LEU A 13 13.42 54.30 -22.19
C LEU A 13 12.67 52.98 -22.43
N LEU A 14 13.40 51.87 -22.37
CA LEU A 14 12.82 50.53 -22.34
C LEU A 14 12.35 50.22 -20.91
N LEU A 15 11.07 50.47 -20.63
CA LEU A 15 10.41 50.01 -19.41
C LEU A 15 10.26 48.47 -19.47
N LEU A 16 11.23 47.74 -18.90
CA LEU A 16 11.03 46.33 -18.57
C LEU A 16 10.07 46.24 -17.37
N SER A 17 8.79 46.07 -17.66
CA SER A 17 7.83 45.56 -16.69
C SER A 17 8.17 44.10 -16.38
N ILE A 18 8.97 43.89 -15.34
CA ILE A 18 9.11 42.58 -14.73
C ILE A 18 7.76 42.28 -14.07
N LEU A 19 6.84 41.65 -14.81
CA LEU A 19 5.76 40.90 -14.18
C LEU A 19 6.45 39.80 -13.38
N ALA A 20 6.64 40.02 -12.08
CA ALA A 20 6.93 38.95 -11.15
C ALA A 20 5.71 38.01 -11.20
N ALA A 21 5.78 37.00 -12.07
CA ALA A 21 4.86 35.88 -11.99
C ALA A 21 4.97 35.37 -10.55
N PRO A 22 3.85 35.21 -9.83
CA PRO A 22 3.91 34.58 -8.52
C PRO A 22 4.66 33.25 -8.70
N PRO A 23 5.59 32.90 -7.80
CA PRO A 23 6.29 31.62 -7.91
C PRO A 23 5.24 30.53 -8.08
N PRO A 24 5.44 29.55 -8.98
CA PRO A 24 4.47 28.49 -9.19
C PRO A 24 4.24 27.84 -7.82
N VAL A 25 3.07 28.10 -7.23
CA VAL A 25 2.65 27.43 -6.02
C VAL A 25 2.44 26.00 -6.45
N SER A 26 3.42 25.14 -6.19
CA SER A 26 3.33 23.71 -6.49
C SER A 26 2.07 23.18 -5.79
N ALA A 27 1.02 22.92 -6.58
CA ALA A 27 -0.24 22.44 -6.05
C ALA A 27 0.03 21.07 -5.42
N LYS A 28 -0.15 20.97 -4.09
CA LYS A 28 -0.03 19.70 -3.38
C LYS A 28 -1.15 18.76 -3.87
N LEU A 29 -0.84 17.47 -3.93
CA LEU A 29 -1.87 16.46 -4.16
C LEU A 29 -2.94 16.55 -3.06
N LYS A 30 -4.19 16.25 -3.41
CA LYS A 30 -5.32 16.29 -2.47
C LYS A 30 -5.05 15.35 -1.30
N THR A 31 -5.17 15.87 -0.08
CA THR A 31 -5.10 15.07 1.14
C THR A 31 -6.49 14.55 1.51
N THR A 32 -6.56 13.28 1.88
CA THR A 32 -7.78 12.63 2.36
C THR A 32 -7.45 11.89 3.65
N THR A 33 -8.31 12.03 4.67
CA THR A 33 -8.20 11.30 5.94
C THR A 33 -9.50 10.53 6.14
N ILE A 34 -9.39 9.22 6.38
CA ILE A 34 -10.52 8.33 6.60
C ILE A 34 -10.17 7.48 7.82
N SER A 35 -11.14 7.32 8.73
CA SER A 35 -11.01 6.50 9.93
C SER A 35 -12.26 5.65 10.10
N PHE A 36 -12.06 4.39 10.44
CA PHE A 36 -13.12 3.45 10.74
C PHE A 36 -12.96 2.93 12.17
N ASN A 37 -14.05 2.95 12.93
CA ASN A 37 -14.12 2.26 14.23
C ASN A 37 -14.73 0.86 14.08
N THR A 38 -15.65 0.74 13.12
CA THR A 38 -16.39 -0.46 12.72
C THR A 38 -16.57 -0.43 11.21
N PHE A 39 -16.84 -1.58 10.59
CA PHE A 39 -17.04 -1.69 9.15
C PHE A 39 -18.45 -2.16 8.79
N THR A 40 -19.02 -1.56 7.74
CA THR A 40 -20.36 -1.83 7.20
C THR A 40 -20.35 -1.79 5.67
N PHE A 41 -21.35 -2.39 5.03
CA PHE A 41 -21.50 -2.29 3.57
C PHE A 41 -21.83 -0.88 3.05
N SER A 42 -22.10 0.09 3.94
CA SER A 42 -22.26 1.50 3.58
C SER A 42 -20.95 2.29 3.54
N ASP A 43 -19.84 1.70 4.00
CA ASP A 43 -18.53 2.34 3.93
C ASP A 43 -18.05 2.46 2.47
N PRO A 44 -17.13 3.40 2.17
CA PRO A 44 -16.61 3.62 0.82
C PRO A 44 -15.60 2.53 0.42
N LEU A 45 -16.00 1.26 0.55
CA LEU A 45 -15.21 0.07 0.31
C LEU A 45 -15.91 -0.81 -0.74
N LYS A 46 -15.11 -1.47 -1.58
CA LYS A 46 -15.57 -2.53 -2.47
C LYS A 46 -14.98 -3.85 -2.01
N VAL A 47 -15.85 -4.85 -1.96
CA VAL A 47 -15.54 -6.19 -1.47
C VAL A 47 -15.54 -7.14 -2.65
N ASN A 48 -14.42 -7.83 -2.86
CA ASN A 48 -14.29 -8.91 -3.82
C ASN A 48 -14.37 -10.26 -3.09
N PRO A 49 -15.44 -11.04 -3.31
CA PRO A 49 -15.59 -12.37 -2.70
C PRO A 49 -14.35 -13.24 -2.92
N PRO A 50 -14.00 -14.12 -1.97
CA PRO A 50 -14.80 -14.54 -0.82
C PRO A 50 -14.70 -13.61 0.39
N ALA A 51 -14.07 -12.43 0.26
CA ALA A 51 -14.08 -11.43 1.30
C ALA A 51 -15.51 -10.95 1.63
N THR A 52 -15.71 -10.49 2.86
CA THR A 52 -17.00 -9.95 3.34
C THR A 52 -16.78 -8.91 4.43
N ILE A 53 -17.86 -8.22 4.80
CA ILE A 53 -17.93 -7.40 6.01
C ILE A 53 -18.89 -8.10 6.96
N SER A 54 -18.41 -8.45 8.14
CA SER A 54 -19.18 -9.19 9.14
C SER A 54 -18.68 -8.86 10.55
N ASN A 55 -19.59 -8.84 11.53
CA ASN A 55 -19.28 -8.53 12.92
C ASN A 55 -18.44 -7.24 13.08
N ASP A 56 -18.85 -6.18 12.38
CA ASP A 56 -18.19 -4.87 12.38
C ASP A 56 -16.72 -4.89 11.91
N ALA A 57 -16.28 -5.96 11.25
CA ALA A 57 -14.91 -6.18 10.78
C ALA A 57 -14.82 -6.50 9.29
N LEU A 58 -13.68 -6.16 8.69
CA LEU A 58 -13.31 -6.63 7.36
C LEU A 58 -12.81 -8.08 7.47
N GLN A 59 -13.44 -8.98 6.73
CA GLN A 59 -13.05 -10.38 6.65
C GLN A 59 -12.52 -10.63 5.23
N VAL A 60 -11.20 -10.59 5.05
CA VAL A 60 -10.57 -10.77 3.73
C VAL A 60 -10.62 -12.21 3.24
N THR A 61 -10.71 -13.18 4.14
CA THR A 61 -10.97 -14.59 3.88
C THR A 61 -12.22 -15.02 4.66
N PRO A 62 -12.96 -16.05 4.21
CA PRO A 62 -14.15 -16.52 4.91
C PRO A 62 -13.90 -16.81 6.39
N ASP A 63 -14.82 -16.35 7.24
CA ASP A 63 -14.94 -16.76 8.63
C ASP A 63 -16.22 -17.60 8.78
N THR A 64 -16.09 -18.86 9.20
CA THR A 64 -17.23 -19.79 9.36
C THR A 64 -17.80 -19.78 10.78
N GLY A 65 -17.55 -18.71 11.55
CA GLY A 65 -17.99 -18.60 12.93
C GLY A 65 -17.28 -19.61 13.84
N ASN A 66 -16.02 -19.92 13.53
CA ASN A 66 -15.19 -20.90 14.24
C ASN A 66 -15.72 -22.35 14.23
N THR A 67 -16.55 -22.74 13.25
CA THR A 67 -17.07 -24.12 13.15
C THR A 67 -16.19 -24.99 12.24
N ALA A 68 -15.69 -26.11 12.77
CA ALA A 68 -14.82 -27.05 12.05
C ALA A 68 -15.48 -27.76 10.86
N ALA A 69 -16.81 -27.72 10.76
CA ALA A 69 -17.60 -28.38 9.71
C ALA A 69 -17.44 -27.76 8.31
N ALA A 70 -16.71 -26.64 8.18
CA ALA A 70 -16.53 -25.89 6.95
C ALA A 70 -15.06 -25.79 6.48
N SER A 71 -14.16 -26.65 6.97
CA SER A 71 -12.71 -26.56 6.69
C SER A 71 -12.35 -26.55 5.20
N SER A 72 -13.10 -27.25 4.34
CA SER A 72 -12.91 -27.22 2.88
C SER A 72 -13.28 -25.90 2.23
N LEU A 73 -14.18 -25.12 2.84
CA LEU A 73 -14.57 -23.78 2.39
C LEU A 73 -13.55 -22.71 2.80
N LEU A 74 -12.69 -23.01 3.76
CA LEU A 74 -11.63 -22.12 4.26
C LEU A 74 -10.31 -22.30 3.51
N ALA A 75 -10.12 -23.45 2.87
CA ALA A 75 -8.91 -23.76 2.14
C ALA A 75 -8.84 -22.99 0.82
N ASN A 76 -7.63 -22.56 0.45
CA ASN A 76 -7.31 -21.95 -0.84
C ASN A 76 -8.20 -20.74 -1.19
N GLN A 77 -8.49 -19.90 -0.20
CA GLN A 77 -9.28 -18.68 -0.37
C GLN A 77 -8.38 -17.45 -0.42
N SER A 78 -8.67 -16.55 -1.35
CA SER A 78 -8.03 -15.23 -1.46
C SER A 78 -9.12 -14.21 -1.73
N GLY A 79 -9.30 -13.24 -0.84
CA GLY A 79 -10.27 -12.15 -1.02
C GLY A 79 -9.59 -10.80 -0.95
N ARG A 80 -10.30 -9.76 -1.40
CA ARG A 80 -9.76 -8.39 -1.45
C ARG A 80 -10.83 -7.38 -1.10
N ILE A 81 -10.45 -6.38 -0.32
CA ILE A 81 -11.30 -5.23 0.01
C ILE A 81 -10.47 -3.97 -0.23
N LEU A 82 -10.97 -3.08 -1.09
CA LEU A 82 -10.28 -1.82 -1.44
C LEU A 82 -11.24 -0.63 -1.28
N PHE A 83 -10.69 0.58 -1.26
CA PHE A 83 -11.52 1.79 -1.36
C PHE A 83 -12.28 1.83 -2.69
N ASP A 84 -13.51 2.34 -2.66
CA ASP A 84 -14.34 2.53 -3.87
C ASP A 84 -13.74 3.61 -4.80
N THR A 85 -13.07 4.60 -4.23
CA THR A 85 -12.50 5.72 -4.98
C THR A 85 -10.98 5.68 -4.95
N PRO A 86 -10.31 5.74 -6.13
CA PRO A 86 -8.85 5.75 -6.19
C PRO A 86 -8.26 7.07 -5.66
N PHE A 87 -7.07 6.96 -5.09
CA PHE A 87 -6.22 8.07 -4.70
C PHE A 87 -5.23 8.41 -5.82
N GLN A 88 -4.97 9.70 -6.02
CA GLN A 88 -3.88 10.13 -6.89
C GLN A 88 -2.55 10.00 -6.13
N LEU A 89 -1.75 8.99 -6.48
CA LEU A 89 -0.49 8.70 -5.80
C LEU A 89 0.69 9.46 -6.37
N TRP A 90 0.65 9.78 -7.66
CA TRP A 90 1.67 10.64 -8.27
C TRP A 90 1.13 11.35 -9.51
N GLU A 91 1.73 12.49 -9.84
CA GLU A 91 1.47 13.23 -11.06
C GLU A 91 2.80 13.72 -11.62
N GLY A 92 3.12 13.32 -12.84
CA GLY A 92 4.44 13.56 -13.43
C GLY A 92 4.62 12.79 -14.73
N LYS A 93 5.73 13.02 -15.42
CA LYS A 93 6.09 12.32 -16.66
C LYS A 93 7.30 11.40 -16.48
N ASN A 94 7.70 11.13 -15.24
CA ASN A 94 8.86 10.29 -14.91
C ASN A 94 10.17 10.86 -15.49
N ASP A 95 10.28 12.19 -15.59
CA ASP A 95 11.36 12.87 -16.30
C ASP A 95 11.81 14.23 -15.72
N THR A 96 11.21 14.79 -14.65
CA THR A 96 11.68 16.11 -14.16
C THR A 96 11.38 16.40 -12.68
N PHE A 97 12.06 17.41 -12.16
CA PHE A 97 11.81 18.14 -10.89
C PHE A 97 10.35 18.60 -10.64
N SER A 98 9.42 18.29 -11.54
CA SER A 98 7.98 18.58 -11.42
C SER A 98 7.13 17.38 -11.00
N ASP A 99 7.74 16.19 -10.91
CA ASP A 99 7.07 14.99 -10.41
C ASP A 99 6.60 15.21 -8.97
N ARG A 100 5.30 15.02 -8.74
CA ARG A 100 4.68 15.06 -7.42
C ARG A 100 4.30 13.65 -7.03
N VAL A 101 4.73 13.23 -5.84
CA VAL A 101 4.40 11.91 -5.29
C VAL A 101 3.74 12.12 -3.93
N ALA A 102 2.64 11.42 -3.70
CA ALA A 102 1.89 11.46 -2.46
C ALA A 102 2.68 10.79 -1.33
N SER A 103 2.52 11.30 -0.12
CA SER A 103 2.86 10.60 1.11
C SER A 103 1.60 10.00 1.69
N PHE A 104 1.69 8.83 2.31
CA PHE A 104 0.57 8.22 3.00
C PHE A 104 0.99 7.56 4.31
N ASN A 105 0.03 7.44 5.22
CA ASN A 105 0.15 6.69 6.45
C ASN A 105 -1.14 5.90 6.63
N ALA A 106 -1.03 4.61 6.85
CA ALA A 106 -2.14 3.72 7.15
C ALA A 106 -1.85 2.99 8.46
N SER A 107 -2.87 2.86 9.31
CA SER A 107 -2.79 2.07 10.53
C SER A 107 -4.04 1.25 10.71
N PHE A 108 -3.88 -0.03 11.07
CA PHE A 108 -4.99 -0.94 11.21
C PHE A 108 -4.69 -2.00 12.27
N LEU A 109 -5.76 -2.55 12.85
CA LEU A 109 -5.71 -3.62 13.82
C LEU A 109 -6.02 -4.94 13.11
N VAL A 110 -5.17 -5.94 13.29
CA VAL A 110 -5.35 -7.26 12.66
C VAL A 110 -5.49 -8.34 13.72
N ASN A 111 -6.32 -9.33 13.43
CA ASN A 111 -6.40 -10.60 14.13
C ASN A 111 -6.40 -11.71 13.08
N ILE A 112 -5.44 -12.63 13.18
CA ILE A 112 -5.35 -13.79 12.30
C ILE A 112 -5.75 -15.00 13.13
N PHE A 113 -6.87 -15.62 12.76
CA PHE A 113 -7.45 -16.74 13.50
C PHE A 113 -7.26 -18.07 12.74
N ARG A 114 -7.03 -19.16 13.48
CA ARG A 114 -7.06 -20.53 12.93
C ARG A 114 -7.97 -21.44 13.73
N LEU A 115 -8.60 -22.38 13.02
CA LEU A 115 -9.21 -23.55 13.63
C LEU A 115 -8.13 -24.49 14.21
N LYS A 116 -8.44 -25.13 15.35
CA LYS A 116 -7.54 -26.01 16.10
C LYS A 116 -6.92 -27.12 15.23
N ASP A 117 -7.74 -27.75 14.40
CA ASP A 117 -7.37 -28.91 13.59
C ASP A 117 -7.09 -28.54 12.12
N SER A 118 -6.81 -27.26 11.85
CA SER A 118 -6.33 -26.85 10.52
C SER A 118 -4.90 -27.37 10.31
N PRO A 119 -4.66 -28.23 9.30
CA PRO A 119 -3.37 -28.90 9.10
C PRO A 119 -2.28 -27.91 8.67
N THR A 120 -2.64 -26.85 7.94
CA THR A 120 -1.71 -25.84 7.40
C THR A 120 -2.28 -24.45 7.69
N PRO A 121 -1.97 -23.85 8.86
CA PRO A 121 -2.37 -22.48 9.12
C PRO A 121 -1.52 -21.53 8.28
N GLY A 122 -2.18 -20.77 7.41
CA GLY A 122 -1.57 -19.85 6.46
C GLY A 122 -2.67 -19.10 5.71
N GLU A 123 -2.33 -18.16 4.83
CA GLU A 123 -0.99 -17.89 4.28
C GLU A 123 -0.45 -16.56 4.80
N GLY A 124 -1.31 -15.54 4.84
CA GLY A 124 -0.95 -14.23 5.36
C GLY A 124 -2.04 -13.19 5.12
N LEU A 125 -1.66 -11.93 5.30
CA LEU A 125 -2.52 -10.77 5.05
C LEU A 125 -1.68 -9.66 4.42
N THR A 126 -2.23 -8.92 3.46
CA THR A 126 -1.52 -7.81 2.81
C THR A 126 -2.26 -6.49 2.98
N PHE A 127 -1.54 -5.42 3.32
CA PHE A 127 -1.93 -4.07 2.90
C PHE A 127 -1.47 -3.88 1.45
N VAL A 128 -2.37 -3.50 0.54
CA VAL A 128 -2.06 -3.41 -0.88
C VAL A 128 -2.48 -2.06 -1.45
N VAL A 129 -1.65 -1.54 -2.34
CA VAL A 129 -1.96 -0.46 -3.27
C VAL A 129 -2.06 -1.10 -4.66
N ALA A 130 -3.23 -1.00 -5.28
CA ALA A 130 -3.52 -1.70 -6.55
C ALA A 130 -4.23 -0.79 -7.56
N PRO A 131 -4.09 -1.06 -8.88
CA PRO A 131 -4.79 -0.28 -9.90
C PRO A 131 -6.30 -0.53 -9.88
N ASP A 132 -6.75 -1.71 -9.44
CA ASP A 132 -8.14 -2.12 -9.40
C ASP A 132 -8.42 -3.21 -8.36
N LEU A 133 -9.71 -3.57 -8.24
CA LEU A 133 -10.22 -4.60 -7.32
C LEU A 133 -10.01 -6.03 -7.82
N ASN A 134 -9.47 -6.24 -9.02
CA ASN A 134 -9.40 -7.55 -9.62
C ASN A 134 -8.44 -8.45 -8.83
N LEU A 135 -8.96 -9.59 -8.39
CA LEU A 135 -8.17 -10.69 -7.86
C LEU A 135 -7.62 -11.49 -9.04
N PRO A 136 -6.31 -11.79 -9.07
CA PRO A 136 -5.77 -12.69 -10.08
C PRO A 136 -6.44 -14.07 -9.98
N LEU A 137 -6.66 -14.71 -11.13
CA LEU A 137 -7.20 -16.07 -11.14
C LEU A 137 -6.23 -17.03 -10.45
N ASN A 138 -6.77 -17.95 -9.65
CA ASN A 138 -6.01 -18.96 -8.90
C ASN A 138 -4.90 -18.36 -8.02
N SER A 139 -5.21 -17.24 -7.35
CA SER A 139 -4.29 -16.50 -6.48
C SER A 139 -4.38 -16.92 -5.00
N SER A 140 -4.56 -18.21 -4.73
CA SER A 140 -4.58 -18.74 -3.36
C SER A 140 -3.19 -19.17 -2.91
N GLY A 141 -3.04 -19.53 -1.62
CA GLY A 141 -1.77 -20.07 -1.13
C GLY A 141 -0.69 -18.99 -1.10
N GLU A 142 0.52 -19.41 -1.49
CA GLU A 142 1.72 -18.60 -1.72
C GLU A 142 1.49 -17.28 -2.44
N TYR A 143 0.42 -17.10 -3.22
CA TYR A 143 0.18 -15.88 -4.01
C TYR A 143 -0.56 -14.76 -3.27
N LEU A 144 -1.12 -15.02 -2.09
CA LEU A 144 -1.78 -14.04 -1.21
C LEU A 144 -2.87 -13.17 -1.86
N GLY A 145 -3.47 -13.59 -2.97
CA GLY A 145 -4.39 -12.74 -3.72
C GLY A 145 -3.70 -11.62 -4.51
N LEU A 146 -2.37 -11.57 -4.58
CA LEU A 146 -1.57 -10.52 -5.22
C LEU A 146 -1.25 -10.81 -6.69
N THR A 147 -0.76 -12.01 -6.97
CA THR A 147 -0.32 -12.47 -8.30
C THR A 147 -0.81 -13.88 -8.57
N ASN A 148 -0.30 -14.56 -9.59
CA ASN A 148 -0.47 -16.00 -9.74
C ASN A 148 0.75 -16.58 -10.47
N ALA A 149 0.74 -17.90 -10.70
CA ALA A 149 1.85 -18.61 -11.33
C ALA A 149 2.30 -18.04 -12.70
N THR A 150 1.44 -17.30 -13.42
CA THR A 150 1.79 -16.72 -14.74
C THR A 150 2.05 -15.22 -14.71
N THR A 151 1.52 -14.51 -13.70
CA THR A 151 1.67 -13.05 -13.60
C THR A 151 2.71 -12.63 -12.56
N ASP A 152 3.23 -13.53 -11.74
CA ASP A 152 4.21 -13.19 -10.71
C ASP A 152 5.46 -12.52 -11.29
N GLY A 153 5.82 -11.35 -10.74
CA GLY A 153 6.95 -10.53 -11.22
C GLY A 153 6.64 -9.67 -12.45
N ASN A 154 5.44 -9.73 -13.02
CA ASN A 154 5.09 -8.92 -14.17
C ASN A 154 4.84 -7.45 -13.77
N ALA A 155 5.59 -6.53 -14.36
CA ALA A 155 5.44 -5.09 -14.13
C ALA A 155 4.03 -4.54 -14.45
N SER A 156 3.24 -5.24 -15.27
CA SER A 156 1.85 -4.87 -15.55
C SER A 156 0.90 -5.08 -14.37
N ASN A 157 1.32 -5.81 -13.32
CA ASN A 157 0.51 -5.96 -12.11
C ASN A 157 0.29 -4.60 -11.42
N GLN A 158 1.30 -3.73 -11.47
CA GLN A 158 1.29 -2.38 -10.89
C GLN A 158 0.86 -2.34 -9.41
N ILE A 159 1.28 -3.36 -8.65
CA ILE A 159 0.95 -3.51 -7.24
C ILE A 159 2.15 -3.21 -6.34
N LEU A 160 1.85 -2.64 -5.19
CA LEU A 160 2.74 -2.55 -4.04
C LEU A 160 2.01 -3.16 -2.85
N ALA A 161 2.60 -4.13 -2.18
CA ALA A 161 2.01 -4.71 -0.99
C ALA A 161 3.01 -4.76 0.18
N VAL A 162 2.45 -4.69 1.39
CA VAL A 162 3.14 -5.00 2.63
C VAL A 162 2.44 -6.23 3.21
N GLU A 163 3.11 -7.38 3.15
CA GLU A 163 2.58 -8.66 3.64
C GLU A 163 2.93 -8.90 5.10
N LEU A 164 2.01 -9.53 5.82
CA LEU A 164 2.24 -10.22 7.08
C LEU A 164 2.16 -11.70 6.75
N ASP A 165 3.32 -12.28 6.48
CA ASP A 165 3.47 -13.67 6.09
C ASP A 165 3.52 -14.56 7.34
N THR A 166 2.78 -15.67 7.29
CA THR A 166 2.60 -16.60 8.40
C THR A 166 2.91 -18.05 8.02
N PHE A 167 3.38 -18.30 6.80
CA PHE A 167 3.65 -19.62 6.27
C PHE A 167 4.90 -19.61 5.38
N GLN A 168 5.82 -20.57 5.55
CA GLN A 168 7.07 -20.55 4.79
C GLN A 168 6.94 -21.26 3.45
N GLU A 169 7.09 -20.51 2.36
CA GLU A 169 7.39 -21.05 1.04
C GLU A 169 8.90 -21.12 0.78
N ASP A 170 9.31 -21.78 -0.30
CA ASP A 170 10.72 -22.00 -0.65
C ASP A 170 11.52 -20.69 -0.86
N PHE A 171 10.82 -19.57 -1.05
CA PHE A 171 11.41 -18.26 -1.28
C PHE A 171 11.41 -17.33 -0.08
N ASP A 172 10.81 -17.77 1.03
CA ASP A 172 10.67 -16.97 2.23
C ASP A 172 11.87 -17.10 3.16
N PRO A 173 12.24 -16.01 3.86
CA PRO A 173 13.36 -16.04 4.79
C PRO A 173 13.10 -16.94 6.00
N ASP A 174 11.83 -17.03 6.43
CA ASP A 174 11.36 -17.83 7.55
C ASP A 174 9.82 -17.96 7.48
N ALA A 175 9.25 -18.75 8.40
CA ALA A 175 7.81 -19.01 8.48
C ALA A 175 6.97 -17.87 9.09
N ASN A 176 7.58 -16.74 9.44
CA ASN A 176 6.83 -15.60 9.95
C ASN A 176 7.61 -14.31 9.75
N HIS A 177 7.29 -13.57 8.69
CA HIS A 177 7.97 -12.34 8.36
C HIS A 177 7.01 -11.29 7.83
N VAL A 178 7.47 -10.05 7.83
CA VAL A 178 6.83 -8.97 7.09
C VAL A 178 7.64 -8.69 5.84
N GLY A 179 6.93 -8.49 4.75
CA GLY A 179 7.51 -8.33 3.43
C GLY A 179 7.06 -7.06 2.71
N LEU A 180 7.88 -6.60 1.77
CA LEU A 180 7.54 -5.54 0.83
C LEU A 180 7.61 -6.10 -0.58
N ASN A 181 6.45 -6.17 -1.21
CA ASN A 181 6.21 -6.85 -2.46
C ASN A 181 5.94 -5.83 -3.56
N ILE A 182 6.67 -5.92 -4.67
CA ILE A 182 6.45 -5.08 -5.86
C ILE A 182 6.24 -5.98 -7.04
N ASN A 183 5.01 -5.99 -7.58
CA ASN A 183 4.60 -6.77 -8.74
C ASN A 183 4.81 -8.30 -8.65
N SER A 184 5.29 -8.82 -7.53
CA SER A 184 5.55 -10.23 -7.25
C SER A 184 5.19 -10.52 -5.81
N VAL A 185 4.78 -11.75 -5.51
CA VAL A 185 4.65 -12.23 -4.13
C VAL A 185 6.01 -12.47 -3.47
N ARG A 186 7.09 -12.58 -4.24
CA ARG A 186 8.45 -12.65 -3.68
C ARG A 186 8.88 -11.26 -3.21
N SER A 187 8.99 -11.12 -1.90
CA SER A 187 9.36 -9.86 -1.25
C SER A 187 10.71 -9.30 -1.71
N ASN A 188 10.75 -8.01 -2.05
CA ASN A 188 12.00 -7.28 -2.30
C ASN A 188 12.79 -7.03 -1.01
N LYS A 189 12.08 -6.94 0.12
CA LYS A 189 12.64 -6.76 1.46
C LYS A 189 11.77 -7.50 2.46
N THR A 190 12.42 -8.12 3.44
CA THR A 190 11.75 -8.86 4.51
C THR A 190 12.35 -8.52 5.87
N THR A 191 11.60 -8.78 6.93
CA THR A 191 12.11 -8.84 8.30
C THR A 191 11.31 -9.86 9.09
N SER A 192 12.00 -10.75 9.80
CA SER A 192 11.38 -11.78 10.64
C SER A 192 10.47 -11.18 11.70
N LEU A 193 9.22 -11.65 11.76
CA LEU A 193 8.23 -11.40 12.81
C LEU A 193 8.26 -12.45 13.93
N THR A 194 9.13 -13.45 13.85
CA THR A 194 9.29 -14.50 14.88
C THR A 194 9.33 -13.96 16.32
N PRO A 195 9.97 -12.81 16.65
CA PRO A 195 9.96 -12.29 18.03
C PRO A 195 8.56 -11.83 18.53
N LEU A 196 7.66 -11.48 17.61
CA LEU A 196 6.28 -11.07 17.89
C LEU A 196 5.27 -12.20 17.72
N LEU A 197 5.58 -13.20 16.90
CA LEU A 197 4.70 -14.31 16.53
C LEU A 197 3.35 -13.79 15.99
N VAL A 198 3.42 -12.90 15.00
CA VAL A 198 2.24 -12.37 14.32
C VAL A 198 1.71 -13.46 13.41
N GLY A 199 0.63 -14.13 13.79
CA GLY A 199 0.12 -15.21 12.96
C GLY A 199 -1.14 -15.86 13.49
N PRO A 200 -1.63 -16.91 12.80
CA PRO A 200 -2.88 -17.55 13.12
C PRO A 200 -2.91 -18.09 14.55
N ASN A 201 -3.90 -17.70 15.34
CA ASN A 201 -4.09 -18.15 16.71
C ASN A 201 -5.51 -18.70 16.94
N GLN A 202 -5.67 -19.60 17.91
CA GLN A 202 -6.98 -20.17 18.31
C GLN A 202 -7.74 -19.23 19.26
N THR A 203 -7.08 -18.19 19.76
CA THR A 203 -7.68 -17.13 20.56
C THR A 203 -7.42 -15.79 19.91
N ALA A 204 -8.34 -14.85 20.07
CA ALA A 204 -8.18 -13.50 19.54
C ALA A 204 -6.84 -12.89 20.02
N ASN A 205 -5.98 -12.56 19.06
CA ASN A 205 -4.68 -11.96 19.32
C ASN A 205 -4.47 -10.83 18.32
N PHE A 206 -4.52 -9.60 18.83
CA PHE A 206 -4.54 -8.41 18.00
C PHE A 206 -3.17 -7.77 17.87
N PHE A 207 -2.84 -7.32 16.66
CA PHE A 207 -1.63 -6.57 16.36
C PHE A 207 -1.99 -5.26 15.70
N ASN A 208 -1.36 -4.18 16.16
CA ASN A 208 -1.41 -2.91 15.46
C ASN A 208 -0.32 -2.89 14.39
N VAL A 209 -0.68 -2.48 13.18
CA VAL A 209 0.21 -2.40 12.03
C VAL A 209 0.17 -0.97 11.50
N TRP A 210 1.34 -0.39 11.20
CA TRP A 210 1.45 0.93 10.60
C TRP A 210 2.31 0.84 9.33
N VAL A 211 1.82 1.38 8.23
CA VAL A 211 2.52 1.50 6.95
C VAL A 211 2.67 2.98 6.62
N GLN A 212 3.90 3.42 6.39
CA GLN A 212 4.20 4.83 6.13
C GLN A 212 5.08 4.99 4.91
N TYR A 213 4.70 5.90 4.01
CA TYR A 213 5.48 6.24 2.84
C TYR A 213 5.65 7.75 2.73
N ASP A 214 6.90 8.18 2.51
CA ASP A 214 7.28 9.57 2.27
C ASP A 214 7.57 9.76 0.78
N GLY A 215 6.64 10.41 0.08
CA GLY A 215 6.73 10.69 -1.36
C GLY A 215 7.78 11.72 -1.73
N VAL A 216 8.22 12.57 -0.79
CA VAL A 216 9.30 13.53 -1.02
C VAL A 216 10.65 12.82 -1.02
N LYS A 217 10.88 11.95 -0.03
CA LYS A 217 12.10 11.15 0.05
C LYS A 217 12.08 9.92 -0.85
N LYS A 218 10.90 9.53 -1.34
CA LYS A 218 10.65 8.28 -2.06
C LYS A 218 11.12 7.09 -1.22
N VAL A 219 10.61 7.02 0.00
CA VAL A 219 11.00 6.02 1.00
C VAL A 219 9.77 5.45 1.67
N ILE A 220 9.69 4.13 1.73
CA ILE A 220 8.77 3.44 2.64
C ILE A 220 9.50 3.17 3.95
N TYR A 221 8.88 3.58 5.04
CA TYR A 221 9.30 3.15 6.37
C TYR A 221 8.73 1.77 6.54
N GLY A 222 9.58 0.81 6.85
CA GLY A 222 9.08 -0.52 7.06
C GLY A 222 8.09 -0.57 8.21
N PRO A 223 7.14 -1.50 8.16
CA PRO A 223 5.97 -1.44 9.01
C PRO A 223 6.37 -1.54 10.47
N PHE A 224 5.80 -0.65 11.26
CA PHE A 224 5.84 -0.76 12.70
C PHE A 224 4.74 -1.73 13.10
N ILE A 225 5.07 -2.70 13.95
CA ILE A 225 4.11 -3.70 14.44
C ILE A 225 4.24 -3.82 15.95
N SER A 226 3.11 -3.82 16.64
CA SER A 226 3.09 -4.03 18.09
C SER A 226 1.91 -4.89 18.53
N ALA A 227 2.16 -5.77 19.50
CA ALA A 227 1.10 -6.56 20.12
C ALA A 227 0.16 -5.62 20.90
N PHE A 228 -1.15 -5.71 20.65
CA PHE A 228 -2.14 -4.83 21.26
C PHE A 228 -2.12 -4.91 22.80
N THR A 229 -2.04 -6.12 23.33
CA THR A 229 -2.03 -6.41 24.77
C THR A 229 -0.65 -6.23 25.42
N SER A 230 0.39 -5.92 24.65
CA SER A 230 1.75 -5.78 25.17
C SER A 230 2.51 -4.69 24.40
N PRO A 231 2.28 -3.41 24.73
CA PRO A 231 2.94 -2.27 24.06
C PRO A 231 4.47 -2.30 24.14
N CYS A 232 5.07 -3.12 25.00
CA CYS A 232 6.51 -3.31 25.10
C CYS A 232 7.07 -4.29 24.07
N ARG A 233 6.22 -5.13 23.44
CA ARG A 233 6.60 -5.99 22.30
C ARG A 233 6.33 -5.24 21.00
N LYS A 234 7.39 -4.63 20.49
CA LYS A 234 7.40 -3.82 19.29
C LYS A 234 8.46 -4.36 18.35
N MET A 235 8.17 -4.31 17.06
CA MET A 235 9.15 -4.52 16.03
C MET A 235 9.12 -3.36 15.06
N LEU A 236 10.32 -2.90 14.71
CA LEU A 236 10.58 -1.84 13.75
C LEU A 236 11.44 -2.46 12.65
N TRP A 237 11.08 -2.23 11.40
CA TRP A 237 12.11 -2.21 10.37
C TRP A 237 13.07 -1.08 10.72
N THR A 238 14.30 -1.41 11.06
CA THR A 238 15.31 -0.40 11.37
C THR A 238 15.87 0.27 10.12
N ASN A 239 15.49 -0.20 8.92
CA ASN A 239 16.03 0.25 7.64
C ASN A 239 14.96 0.97 6.82
N LEU A 240 15.32 2.17 6.35
CA LEU A 240 14.56 2.90 5.32
C LEU A 240 14.83 2.27 3.96
N TRP A 241 13.80 2.11 3.14
CA TRP A 241 13.97 1.58 1.79
C TRP A 241 13.49 2.57 0.73
N SER A 242 14.38 2.89 -0.21
CA SER A 242 14.08 3.73 -1.36
C SER A 242 13.08 3.02 -2.27
N LEU A 243 11.92 3.64 -2.46
CA LEU A 243 10.81 3.18 -3.28
C LEU A 243 10.27 4.36 -4.08
N ASN A 244 10.34 4.30 -5.41
CA ASN A 244 9.77 5.32 -6.28
C ASN A 244 8.43 4.84 -6.85
N LEU A 245 7.30 5.28 -6.27
CA LEU A 245 5.97 4.85 -6.70
C LEU A 245 5.69 5.06 -8.20
N ILE A 246 6.31 6.05 -8.84
CA ILE A 246 6.16 6.31 -10.29
C ILE A 246 6.58 5.09 -11.13
N GLN A 247 7.52 4.28 -10.64
CA GLN A 247 8.05 3.11 -11.34
C GLN A 247 7.29 1.81 -11.03
N CYS A 248 6.47 1.80 -9.98
CA CYS A 248 5.95 0.57 -9.40
C CYS A 248 4.43 0.46 -9.47
N VAL A 249 3.71 1.57 -9.36
CA VAL A 249 2.25 1.60 -9.29
C VAL A 249 1.65 2.61 -10.26
N HIS A 250 0.39 2.38 -10.64
CA HIS A 250 -0.36 3.31 -11.46
C HIS A 250 -0.55 4.67 -10.76
N GLY A 251 -0.61 5.77 -11.51
CA GLY A 251 -0.70 7.14 -10.95
C GLY A 251 -1.97 7.40 -10.13
N ARG A 252 -3.02 6.62 -10.41
CA ARG A 252 -4.22 6.49 -9.59
C ARG A 252 -4.38 5.04 -9.17
N ALA A 253 -4.48 4.79 -7.87
CA ALA A 253 -4.62 3.47 -7.29
C ALA A 253 -5.51 3.53 -6.05
N VAL A 254 -6.13 2.41 -5.71
CA VAL A 254 -6.97 2.21 -4.53
C VAL A 254 -6.20 1.54 -3.40
#